data_AF-A0A166HW50-F1
#
_entry.id   AF-A0A166HW50-F1
#
_cell.length_a   1.000
_cell.length_b   1.000
_cell.length_c   1.000
_cell.angle_alpha   90.00
_cell.angle_beta   90.00
_cell.angle_gamma   90.00
#
_symmetry.space_group_name_H-M   'P 1'
#
loop_
_entity.id
_entity.type
_entity.pdbx_description
1 polymer ?
#
loop_
_entity_poly.entity_id
_entity_poly.type
_entity_poly.pdbx_seq_one_letter_code
_entity_poly.pdbx_strand_id
1 'polypeptide(L)'
;MTESETPATMGSATPATKDFVGPTTSTSRVRKPHLSSFTGNVHAEAGLMALSYTEPGIIMHPGQQSLPIGVGKKCCWTCRKLSLLVQSGDTPHKFDLPGCHGTIHAWSPPEFGIPMAVLKSLCDALYDKAVEAAIGNAEDRKSQVSSPASEPGMLPELVIAEEYLPIP
;
A
#
# COMPACT_ATOMS: atom_id res chain seq x y z
N MET A 1 2.24 -63.87 2.20
CA MET A 1 1.07 -64.12 3.05
C MET A 1 1.52 -63.96 4.49
N THR A 2 1.16 -62.83 5.11
CA THR A 2 0.64 -62.70 6.48
C THR A 2 0.57 -61.20 6.78
N GLU A 3 -0.66 -60.74 6.91
CA GLU A 3 -1.11 -59.42 7.34
C GLU A 3 -0.86 -59.25 8.85
N SER A 4 -0.64 -58.02 9.34
CA SER A 4 -0.87 -57.62 10.74
C SER A 4 -0.91 -56.08 10.81
N GLU A 5 -2.07 -55.44 10.67
CA GLU A 5 -3.03 -55.08 11.74
C GLU A 5 -2.50 -54.05 12.78
N THR A 6 -3.00 -52.81 12.65
CA THR A 6 -3.23 -51.83 13.74
C THR A 6 -4.51 -52.24 14.51
N PRO A 7 -4.79 -51.87 15.79
CA PRO A 7 -5.14 -50.48 16.19
C PRO A 7 -4.92 -50.10 17.69
N ALA A 8 -5.45 -48.93 18.04
CA ALA A 8 -5.25 -48.08 19.22
C ALA A 8 -6.08 -48.40 20.48
N THR A 9 -5.79 -47.68 21.59
CA THR A 9 -6.72 -46.81 22.38
C THR A 9 -6.63 -46.97 23.92
N MET A 10 -6.93 -45.87 24.62
CA MET A 10 -7.27 -45.65 26.05
C MET A 10 -6.08 -45.21 26.93
N GLY A 11 -6.12 -44.16 27.74
CA GLY A 11 -7.17 -43.21 28.14
C GLY A 11 -6.78 -42.63 29.52
N SER A 12 -6.98 -41.33 29.78
CA SER A 12 -7.08 -40.83 31.16
C SER A 12 -7.59 -39.40 31.26
N ALA A 13 -8.82 -39.34 31.79
CA ALA A 13 -9.35 -38.46 32.84
C ALA A 13 -8.90 -37.00 32.97
N THR A 14 -9.93 -36.14 32.93
CA THR A 14 -10.00 -34.77 33.44
C THR A 14 -9.93 -34.71 34.98
N PRO A 15 -9.70 -33.51 35.54
CA PRO A 15 -10.75 -32.95 36.39
C PRO A 15 -11.02 -31.46 36.15
N ALA A 16 -12.30 -31.11 36.36
CA ALA A 16 -12.85 -29.78 36.29
C ALA A 16 -12.56 -28.97 37.56
N THR A 17 -12.29 -27.67 37.41
CA THR A 17 -12.64 -26.67 38.43
C THR A 17 -12.88 -25.27 37.85
N LYS A 18 -14.15 -24.88 37.95
CA LYS A 18 -14.68 -23.64 38.54
C LYS A 18 -14.47 -22.32 37.80
N ASP A 19 -15.62 -21.79 37.44
CA ASP A 19 -15.95 -20.48 36.88
C ASP A 19 -15.40 -19.32 37.73
N PHE A 20 -14.70 -18.41 37.07
CA PHE A 20 -14.43 -17.07 37.56
C PHE A 20 -14.84 -16.06 36.49
N VAL A 21 -16.03 -15.48 36.67
CA VAL A 21 -16.57 -14.41 35.82
C VAL A 21 -15.86 -13.11 36.19
N GLY A 22 -14.87 -12.75 35.38
CA GLY A 22 -14.22 -11.43 35.41
C GLY A 22 -14.90 -10.42 34.49
N PRO A 23 -14.71 -9.11 34.71
CA PRO A 23 -15.44 -8.04 34.04
C PRO A 23 -15.13 -7.98 32.54
N THR A 24 -16.19 -7.83 31.74
CA THR A 24 -16.14 -7.71 30.28
C THR A 24 -15.42 -6.44 29.84
N THR A 25 -14.10 -6.54 29.62
CA THR A 25 -13.38 -5.55 28.83
C THR A 25 -13.80 -5.71 27.37
N SER A 26 -14.61 -4.75 26.92
CA SER A 26 -15.00 -4.53 25.52
C SER A 26 -13.76 -4.55 24.64
N THR A 27 -13.45 -5.72 24.10
CA THR A 27 -12.33 -5.91 23.18
C THR A 27 -12.83 -5.42 21.84
N SER A 28 -12.46 -4.18 21.49
CA SER A 28 -12.60 -3.65 20.15
C SER A 28 -11.99 -4.65 19.19
N ARG A 29 -12.85 -5.40 18.49
CA ARG A 29 -12.44 -6.44 17.57
C ARG A 29 -11.73 -5.74 16.41
N VAL A 30 -10.40 -5.69 16.47
CA VAL A 30 -9.57 -5.31 15.33
C VAL A 30 -9.94 -6.30 14.24
N ARG A 31 -10.70 -5.84 13.25
CA ARG A 31 -11.01 -6.64 12.08
C ARG A 31 -9.66 -6.90 11.42
N LYS A 32 -9.18 -8.14 11.49
CA LYS A 32 -8.08 -8.58 10.62
C LYS A 32 -8.56 -8.29 9.20
N PRO A 33 -7.91 -7.41 8.43
CA PRO A 33 -8.29 -7.23 7.04
C PRO A 33 -8.16 -8.61 6.40
N HIS A 34 -9.27 -9.10 5.85
CA HIS A 34 -9.25 -10.24 4.96
C HIS A 34 -8.36 -9.81 3.79
N LEU A 35 -7.11 -10.29 3.76
CA LEU A 35 -6.20 -10.10 2.64
C LEU A 35 -6.80 -10.87 1.46
N SER A 36 -7.83 -10.30 0.83
CA SER A 36 -8.19 -10.68 -0.53
C SER A 36 -6.92 -10.56 -1.36
N SER A 37 -6.59 -11.59 -2.12
CA SER A 37 -5.46 -11.57 -3.05
C SER A 37 -5.44 -10.25 -3.82
N PHE A 38 -4.36 -9.49 -3.70
CA PHE A 38 -4.21 -8.22 -4.42
C PHE A 38 -4.27 -8.49 -5.93
N THR A 39 -5.23 -7.88 -6.62
CA THR A 39 -5.41 -8.03 -8.06
C THR A 39 -4.62 -6.93 -8.80
N GLY A 40 -3.30 -7.09 -8.83
CA GLY A 40 -2.42 -6.29 -9.69
C GLY A 40 -2.14 -7.02 -11.00
N ASN A 41 -1.94 -6.28 -12.09
CA ASN A 41 -1.43 -6.84 -13.34
C ASN A 41 0.08 -6.68 -13.41
N VAL A 42 0.77 -7.65 -14.00
CA VAL A 42 2.16 -7.47 -14.44
C VAL A 42 2.15 -6.51 -15.61
N HIS A 43 2.87 -5.39 -15.49
CA HIS A 43 3.00 -4.44 -16.59
C HIS A 43 3.86 -5.04 -17.69
N ALA A 44 3.54 -4.75 -18.96
CA ALA A 44 4.29 -5.28 -20.10
C ALA A 44 5.78 -4.90 -20.04
N GLU A 45 6.09 -3.69 -19.57
CA GLU A 45 7.46 -3.23 -19.37
C GLU A 45 8.23 -4.09 -18.36
N ALA A 46 7.57 -4.50 -17.28
CA ALA A 46 8.17 -5.36 -16.25
C ALA A 46 8.44 -6.77 -16.81
N GLY A 47 7.54 -7.30 -17.62
CA GLY A 47 7.75 -8.57 -18.33
C GLY A 47 8.93 -8.53 -19.30
N LEU A 48 9.07 -7.44 -20.07
CA LEU A 48 10.21 -7.26 -20.98
C LEU A 48 11.54 -7.16 -20.24
N MET A 49 11.58 -6.45 -19.10
CA MET A 49 12.77 -6.40 -18.24
C MET A 49 13.14 -7.79 -17.70
N ALA A 50 12.15 -8.59 -17.28
CA ALA A 50 12.36 -9.95 -16.79
C ALA A 50 12.90 -10.90 -17.88
N LEU A 51 12.33 -10.82 -19.09
CA LEU A 51 12.80 -11.61 -20.23
C LEU A 51 14.21 -11.18 -20.65
N SER A 52 14.48 -9.88 -20.72
CA SER A 52 15.82 -9.36 -21.01
C SER A 52 16.86 -9.79 -19.99
N TYR A 53 16.47 -9.95 -18.73
CA TYR A 53 17.38 -10.42 -17.67
C TYR A 53 17.75 -11.89 -17.87
N THR A 54 16.77 -12.72 -18.26
CA THR A 54 16.95 -14.17 -18.36
C THR A 54 17.61 -14.57 -19.69
N GLU A 55 17.06 -14.06 -20.78
CA GLU A 55 17.35 -14.49 -22.14
C GLU A 55 17.54 -13.26 -23.04
N PRO A 56 18.68 -12.55 -22.91
CA PRO A 56 18.88 -11.27 -23.59
C PRO A 56 18.85 -11.38 -25.12
N GLY A 57 19.25 -12.53 -25.67
CA GLY A 57 19.26 -12.78 -27.11
C GLY A 57 17.87 -12.95 -27.75
N ILE A 58 16.80 -13.05 -26.95
CA ILE A 58 15.43 -13.17 -27.48
C ILE A 58 14.88 -11.81 -27.90
N ILE A 59 15.20 -10.75 -27.15
CA ILE A 59 14.58 -9.43 -27.34
C ILE A 59 15.57 -8.41 -27.91
N MET A 60 16.86 -8.56 -27.67
CA MET A 60 17.88 -7.64 -28.19
C MET A 60 18.58 -8.21 -29.42
N HIS A 61 18.60 -7.43 -30.50
CA HIS A 61 19.36 -7.77 -31.70
C HIS A 61 20.87 -7.64 -31.46
N PRO A 62 21.72 -8.41 -32.19
CA PRO A 62 23.17 -8.26 -32.13
C PRO A 62 23.60 -6.82 -32.43
N GLY A 63 24.38 -6.23 -31.53
CA GLY A 63 24.87 -4.85 -31.64
C GLY A 63 23.99 -3.78 -30.98
N GLN A 64 22.80 -4.14 -30.49
CA GLN A 64 21.96 -3.22 -29.73
C GLN A 64 22.44 -3.12 -28.28
N GLN A 65 22.69 -1.90 -27.78
CA GLN A 65 23.18 -1.68 -26.40
C GLN A 65 22.08 -1.29 -25.40
N SER A 66 20.92 -0.86 -25.90
CA SER A 66 19.75 -0.52 -25.09
C SER A 66 18.49 -1.16 -25.64
N LEU A 67 17.59 -1.59 -24.75
CA LEU A 67 16.28 -2.08 -25.11
C LEU A 67 15.25 -0.97 -24.85
N PRO A 68 14.63 -0.39 -25.90
CA PRO A 68 13.52 0.54 -25.70
C PRO A 68 12.32 -0.22 -25.11
N ILE A 69 11.91 0.16 -23.91
CA ILE A 69 10.79 -0.45 -23.20
C ILE A 69 9.72 0.63 -22.96
N GLY A 70 8.68 0.61 -23.79
CA GLY A 70 7.52 1.47 -23.64
C GLY A 70 6.88 1.81 -24.99
N VAL A 71 5.54 1.83 -25.02
CA VAL A 71 4.75 2.24 -26.20
C VAL A 71 4.35 3.72 -26.16
N GLY A 72 4.59 4.41 -25.04
CA GLY A 72 4.13 5.78 -24.80
C GLY A 72 5.27 6.77 -24.52
N LYS A 73 4.90 8.05 -24.33
CA LYS A 73 5.86 9.13 -24.01
C LYS A 73 6.44 9.05 -22.59
N LYS A 74 5.82 8.24 -21.72
CA LYS A 74 6.19 8.09 -20.32
C LYS A 74 5.73 6.73 -19.77
N CYS A 75 6.45 6.19 -18.79
CA CYS A 75 6.11 4.95 -18.07
C CYS A 75 5.64 5.23 -16.62
N CYS A 76 5.09 4.21 -15.97
CA CYS A 76 4.71 4.31 -14.56
C CYS A 76 5.94 4.37 -13.64
N TRP A 77 5.76 4.90 -12.42
CA TRP A 77 6.85 5.04 -11.47
C TRP A 77 7.48 3.70 -11.09
N THR A 78 6.66 2.67 -10.89
CA THR A 78 7.13 1.34 -10.50
C THR A 78 8.03 0.70 -11.56
N CYS A 79 7.62 0.73 -12.83
CA CYS A 79 8.44 0.23 -13.94
C CYS A 79 9.73 1.05 -14.11
N ARG A 80 9.67 2.37 -13.94
CA ARG A 80 10.89 3.21 -13.95
C ARG A 80 11.84 2.84 -12.82
N LYS A 81 11.32 2.60 -11.60
CA LYS A 81 12.16 2.24 -10.46
C LYS A 81 12.76 0.84 -10.63
N LEU A 82 11.98 -0.12 -11.12
CA LEU A 82 12.45 -1.47 -11.44
C LEU A 82 13.61 -1.41 -12.44
N SER A 83 13.48 -0.66 -13.53
CA SER A 83 14.55 -0.58 -14.54
C SER A 83 15.85 -0.04 -13.98
N LEU A 84 15.80 0.94 -13.07
CA LEU A 84 16.98 1.48 -12.41
C LEU A 84 17.64 0.44 -11.49
N LEU A 85 16.83 -0.31 -10.73
CA LEU A 85 17.34 -1.34 -9.82
C LEU A 85 17.99 -2.50 -10.59
N VAL A 86 17.38 -2.92 -11.69
CA VAL A 86 17.94 -3.97 -12.55
C VAL A 86 19.26 -3.49 -13.18
N GLN A 87 19.29 -2.29 -13.76
CA GLN A 87 20.49 -1.70 -14.39
C GLN A 87 21.62 -1.39 -13.40
N SER A 88 21.31 -1.24 -12.11
CA SER A 88 22.33 -1.01 -11.09
C SER A 88 23.05 -2.31 -10.67
N GLY A 89 22.55 -3.47 -11.08
CA GLY A 89 23.24 -4.76 -10.91
C GLY A 89 24.10 -5.13 -12.12
N ASP A 90 24.56 -6.38 -12.16
CA ASP A 90 25.41 -6.94 -13.24
C ASP A 90 24.66 -7.26 -14.55
N THR A 91 23.61 -6.51 -14.88
CA THR A 91 22.92 -6.73 -16.16
C THR A 91 23.68 -6.07 -17.32
N PRO A 92 23.93 -6.78 -18.44
CA PRO A 92 24.60 -6.20 -19.60
C PRO A 92 23.75 -5.17 -20.35
N HIS A 93 22.47 -5.00 -19.99
CA HIS A 93 21.49 -4.30 -20.81
C HIS A 93 21.02 -3.01 -20.15
N LYS A 94 21.03 -1.93 -20.93
CA LYS A 94 20.38 -0.68 -20.56
C LYS A 94 18.95 -0.69 -21.03
N PHE A 95 18.04 -0.20 -20.20
CA PHE A 95 16.64 -0.04 -20.60
C PHE A 95 16.38 1.42 -20.90
N ASP A 96 15.97 1.69 -22.14
CA ASP A 96 15.51 3.01 -22.51
C ASP A 96 14.01 3.10 -22.24
N LEU A 97 13.68 3.54 -21.02
CA LEU A 97 12.30 3.84 -20.65
C LEU A 97 12.05 5.33 -20.88
N PRO A 98 10.93 5.68 -21.53
CA PRO A 98 10.50 7.06 -21.62
C PRO A 98 10.26 7.65 -20.22
N GLY A 99 10.15 8.98 -20.10
CA GLY A 99 10.07 9.68 -18.81
C GLY A 99 9.02 9.14 -17.83
N CYS A 100 9.04 9.55 -16.56
CA CYS A 100 8.10 9.02 -15.57
C CYS A 100 6.88 9.95 -15.39
N HIS A 101 5.66 9.41 -15.33
CA HIS A 101 4.48 10.19 -14.93
C HIS A 101 4.38 10.44 -13.41
N GLY A 102 5.20 9.75 -12.61
CA GLY A 102 5.15 9.81 -11.14
C GLY A 102 4.04 8.96 -10.52
N THR A 103 3.07 8.50 -11.32
CA THR A 103 1.95 7.68 -10.86
C THR A 103 2.37 6.23 -10.62
N ILE A 104 1.96 5.70 -9.46
CA ILE A 104 2.02 4.28 -9.13
C ILE A 104 0.67 3.67 -9.50
N HIS A 105 0.65 2.72 -10.44
CA HIS A 105 -0.54 1.96 -10.81
C HIS A 105 -0.54 0.60 -10.09
N ALA A 106 -1.70 -0.07 -10.03
CA ALA A 106 -1.77 -1.44 -9.55
C ALA A 106 -0.76 -2.32 -10.32
N TRP A 107 0.06 -3.05 -9.59
CA TRP A 107 1.25 -3.68 -10.13
C TRP A 107 1.56 -4.98 -9.40
N SER A 108 1.77 -6.05 -10.16
CA SER A 108 2.28 -7.32 -9.66
C SER A 108 3.69 -7.56 -10.20
N PRO A 109 4.59 -8.16 -9.41
CA PRO A 109 5.93 -8.46 -9.88
C PRO A 109 5.92 -9.50 -11.00
N PRO A 110 6.85 -9.43 -11.96
CA PRO A 110 7.10 -10.55 -12.87
C PRO A 110 7.40 -11.83 -12.07
N GLU A 111 6.81 -12.94 -12.48
CA GLU A 111 6.97 -14.24 -11.79
C GLU A 111 8.33 -14.90 -12.07
N PHE A 112 9.11 -14.33 -13.00
CA PHE A 112 10.38 -14.87 -13.45
C PHE A 112 11.39 -13.76 -13.73
N GLY A 113 12.65 -14.16 -13.95
CA GLY A 113 13.73 -13.34 -14.49
C GLY A 113 14.31 -12.27 -13.56
N ILE A 114 13.50 -11.62 -12.72
CA ILE A 114 14.01 -10.58 -11.82
C ILE A 114 14.49 -11.21 -10.51
N PRO A 115 15.74 -10.95 -10.06
CA PRO A 115 16.23 -11.45 -8.79
C PRO A 115 15.38 -10.99 -7.60
N MET A 116 15.17 -11.88 -6.62
CA MET A 116 14.39 -11.57 -5.43
C MET A 116 14.93 -10.34 -4.66
N ALA A 117 16.25 -10.15 -4.64
CA ALA A 117 16.88 -8.99 -4.00
C ALA A 117 16.48 -7.65 -4.66
N VAL A 118 16.29 -7.65 -5.99
CA VAL A 118 15.80 -6.49 -6.75
C VAL A 118 14.33 -6.22 -6.42
N LEU A 119 13.50 -7.26 -6.39
CA LEU A 119 12.08 -7.14 -6.02
C LEU A 119 11.91 -6.65 -4.58
N LYS A 120 12.76 -7.11 -3.65
CA LYS A 120 12.76 -6.62 -2.27
C LYS A 120 13.11 -5.13 -2.21
N SER A 121 14.16 -4.71 -2.91
CA SER A 121 14.55 -3.30 -2.99
C SER A 121 13.45 -2.41 -3.59
N LEU A 122 12.70 -2.95 -4.56
CA LEU A 122 11.54 -2.26 -5.13
C LEU A 122 10.39 -2.16 -4.13
N CYS A 123 10.14 -3.22 -3.36
CA CYS A 123 9.13 -3.24 -2.30
C CYS A 123 9.45 -2.19 -1.23
N ASP A 124 10.70 -2.15 -0.75
CA ASP A 124 11.17 -1.14 0.21
C ASP A 124 10.94 0.28 -0.33
N ALA A 125 11.27 0.54 -1.61
CA ALA A 125 11.02 1.83 -2.24
C ALA A 125 9.53 2.20 -2.41
N LEU A 126 8.66 1.21 -2.59
CA LEU A 126 7.20 1.42 -2.62
C LEU A 126 6.66 1.76 -1.23
N TYR A 127 7.19 1.13 -0.17
CA TYR A 127 6.86 1.49 1.21
C TYR A 127 7.26 2.94 1.51
N ASP A 128 8.46 3.36 1.12
CA ASP A 128 8.90 4.75 1.30
C ASP A 128 7.95 5.73 0.62
N LYS A 129 7.53 5.44 -0.62
CA LYS A 129 6.54 6.26 -1.34
C LYS A 129 5.19 6.32 -0.63
N ALA A 130 4.74 5.21 -0.05
CA ALA A 130 3.50 5.18 0.73
C ALA A 130 3.61 6.03 2.00
N VAL A 131 4.75 5.99 2.69
CA VAL A 131 5.02 6.82 3.88
C VAL A 131 5.07 8.30 3.50
N GLU A 132 5.81 8.68 2.45
CA GLU A 132 5.88 10.06 1.95
C GLU A 132 4.48 10.60 1.64
N ALA A 133 3.66 9.83 0.92
CA ALA A 133 2.29 10.21 0.59
C ALA A 133 1.40 10.34 1.82
N ALA A 134 1.58 9.47 2.83
CA ALA A 134 0.81 9.54 4.07
C ALA A 134 1.15 10.79 4.89
N ILE A 135 2.44 11.16 4.96
CA ILE A 135 2.90 12.38 5.64
C ILE A 135 2.33 13.61 4.94
N GLY A 136 2.52 13.73 3.61
CA GLY A 136 2.01 14.88 2.86
C GLY A 136 0.50 15.06 3.01
N ASN A 137 -0.26 13.96 2.93
CA ASN A 137 -1.71 14.00 3.17
C ASN A 137 -2.08 14.44 4.59
N ALA A 138 -1.28 14.12 5.61
CA ALA A 138 -1.54 14.57 6.98
C ALA A 138 -1.29 16.08 7.15
N GLU A 139 -0.25 16.60 6.51
CA GLU A 139 0.09 18.03 6.51
C GLU A 139 -0.95 18.87 5.76
N ASP A 140 -1.41 18.40 4.61
CA ASP A 140 -2.49 19.04 3.84
C ASP A 140 -3.78 19.12 4.65
N ARG A 141 -4.17 18.02 5.32
CA ARG A 141 -5.35 17.99 6.18
C ARG A 141 -5.22 18.93 7.38
N LYS A 142 -4.04 19.05 7.99
CA LYS A 142 -3.80 20.00 9.08
C LYS A 142 -3.95 21.45 8.60
N SER A 143 -3.47 21.75 7.41
CA SER A 143 -3.59 23.08 6.80
C SER A 143 -5.05 23.45 6.49
N GLN A 144 -5.88 22.48 6.11
CA GLN A 144 -7.31 22.68 5.84
C GLN A 144 -8.18 22.81 7.11
N VAL A 145 -7.69 22.42 8.28
CA VAL A 145 -8.47 22.41 9.55
C VAL A 145 -8.18 23.63 10.44
N SER A 146 -7.38 24.59 9.99
CA SER A 146 -7.14 25.84 10.72
C SER A 146 -8.36 26.78 10.63
N SER A 147 -8.93 27.14 11.79
CA SER A 147 -10.34 27.50 12.07
C SER A 147 -10.99 28.69 11.34
N PRO A 148 -12.35 28.73 11.26
CA PRO A 148 -13.10 29.97 11.14
C PRO A 148 -12.91 30.81 12.42
N ALA A 149 -12.61 32.09 12.25
CA ALA A 149 -12.47 33.04 13.34
C ALA A 149 -13.77 33.10 14.17
N SER A 150 -13.66 32.94 15.49
CA SER A 150 -14.73 33.28 16.42
C SER A 150 -14.94 34.78 16.38
N GLU A 151 -16.02 35.25 15.78
CA GLU A 151 -16.46 36.63 15.96
C GLU A 151 -16.91 36.85 17.42
N PRO A 152 -16.47 37.93 18.08
CA PRO A 152 -17.02 38.32 19.37
C PRO A 152 -18.44 38.85 19.16
N GLY A 153 -19.44 38.04 19.51
CA GLY A 153 -20.85 38.46 19.53
C GLY A 153 -21.06 39.63 20.48
N MET A 154 -21.28 40.83 19.92
CA MET A 154 -21.83 41.97 20.64
C MET A 154 -23.22 41.62 21.19
N LEU A 155 -23.42 41.89 22.47
CA LEU A 155 -24.70 41.80 23.17
C LEU A 155 -25.75 42.71 22.50
N PRO A 156 -27.01 42.27 22.33
CA PRO A 156 -28.09 43.19 22.00
C PRO A 156 -28.53 43.98 23.23
N GLU A 157 -28.54 45.31 23.08
CA GLU A 157 -29.12 46.27 24.02
C GLU A 157 -30.63 46.01 24.16
N LEU A 158 -31.07 45.70 25.39
CA LEU A 158 -32.46 45.49 25.74
C LEU A 158 -33.21 46.84 25.70
N VAL A 159 -34.08 47.01 24.70
CA VAL A 159 -35.15 48.01 24.72
C VAL A 159 -36.34 47.38 25.44
N ILE A 160 -36.68 47.86 26.64
CA ILE A 160 -37.97 47.56 27.28
C ILE A 160 -38.59 48.87 27.79
N ALA A 161 -39.89 48.97 27.47
CA ALA A 161 -40.79 50.10 27.52
C ALA A 161 -40.93 50.80 28.88
N GLU A 162 -41.12 52.13 28.83
CA GLU A 162 -41.77 52.88 29.89
C GLU A 162 -43.21 53.20 29.46
N GLU A 163 -44.13 52.42 30.04
CA GLU A 163 -45.55 52.70 30.10
C GLU A 163 -45.77 53.68 31.26
N TYR A 164 -46.20 54.92 30.98
CA TYR A 164 -46.68 55.82 32.03
C TYR A 164 -47.87 56.65 31.53
N LEU A 165 -49.05 56.28 32.03
CA LEU A 165 -50.27 57.07 32.12
C LEU A 165 -50.84 56.79 33.53
N PRO A 166 -51.74 57.60 34.12
CA PRO A 166 -52.19 58.96 33.77
C PRO A 166 -52.40 59.93 34.99
N ILE A 167 -53.08 61.06 34.73
CA ILE A 167 -54.05 61.85 35.57
C ILE A 167 -53.47 63.03 36.41
N PRO A 168 -54.18 64.18 36.60
CA PRO A 168 -55.48 64.64 36.06
C PRO A 168 -55.44 65.80 35.07
#